data_AF-A0A0D3ET80-F1
#
_entry.id   AF-A0A0D3ET80-F1
#
_cell.length_a   1.000
_cell.length_b   1.000
_cell.length_c   1.000
_cell.angle_alpha   90.00
_cell.angle_beta   90.00
_cell.angle_gamma   90.00
#
_symmetry.space_group_name_H-M   'P 1'
#
loop_
_entity.id
_entity.type
_entity.pdbx_description
1 polymer ?
#
loop_
_entity_poly.entity_id
_entity_poly.type
_entity_poly.pdbx_seq_one_letter_code
_entity_poly.pdbx_strand_id
1 'polypeptide(L)'
;MRRPDPATGLRFAAVSLILCTANICAVARRSSYALLLDDEEDGGGGGDGSASFSFFPQTQPRGLVYGFYDESCPDAEGIVSSTMRELYLANPNVAAALVRLFFHDCFIHGCDASVLLDRINGDKSEREAAPNQSLRGFGAVDKIKARLEAACPRTVSCADILVLAARDSLVLAGGPSYPVLTGRSDSARAFYDEVGARIPSPNATYTVTLDAFARRGFTERETVALLGAHSIGKVHCRFFKDRIDNFAGTGEPDDTIDADMVEEMRAVCDGDGAAPMEMGYYRQGREVGFGAHYYAKLLGGRGILRSDQQLTAGSTVRWVRVYAAGERGEEVFREDFAHAMVKLAALEPLTGSPGHVRIRCSKPSYSYSNWENQFCKASTVHGAVSGGCASSILSPQDIHVGLGAEPPSRPNSFTSTSSCMAPSPLYGRAVTKLLGKANAVSPRQERHLSDPFPRHAEARRAAGRDGEARCGSISPCRAGCWRAV
;
A
#
# COMPACT_ATOMS: atom_id res chain seq x y z
N MET A 1 24.47 12.58 -57.96
CA MET A 1 23.61 12.08 -59.05
C MET A 1 23.47 10.57 -58.90
N ARG A 2 22.21 10.10 -58.94
CA ARG A 2 21.72 8.74 -59.21
C ARG A 2 21.99 7.61 -58.19
N ARG A 3 20.89 7.24 -57.50
CA ARG A 3 20.57 5.88 -57.03
C ARG A 3 20.58 4.87 -58.20
N PRO A 4 20.57 3.57 -57.89
CA PRO A 4 19.69 2.64 -58.58
C PRO A 4 18.68 1.99 -57.61
N ASP A 5 17.45 1.90 -58.11
CA ASP A 5 16.28 1.20 -57.56
C ASP A 5 16.13 -0.17 -58.28
N PRO A 6 15.13 -1.03 -57.95
CA PRO A 6 15.27 -2.49 -57.87
C PRO A 6 14.48 -3.25 -58.95
N ALA A 7 14.67 -4.57 -59.03
CA ALA A 7 13.64 -5.61 -59.23
C ALA A 7 14.24 -6.92 -59.82
N THR A 8 13.80 -8.08 -59.30
CA THR A 8 13.00 -9.13 -60.01
C THR A 8 13.36 -10.58 -59.62
N GLY A 9 12.35 -11.39 -59.25
CA GLY A 9 12.30 -12.88 -59.25
C GLY A 9 12.08 -13.50 -57.85
N LEU A 10 10.89 -13.91 -57.35
CA LEU A 10 9.86 -14.88 -57.82
C LEU A 10 10.48 -16.27 -58.14
N ARG A 11 10.10 -17.47 -57.64
CA ARG A 11 9.01 -18.09 -56.84
C ARG A 11 9.59 -19.37 -56.17
N PHE A 12 9.02 -19.93 -55.11
CA PHE A 12 8.12 -21.13 -55.16
C PHE A 12 7.37 -21.31 -53.83
N ALA A 13 6.16 -21.83 -53.93
CA ALA A 13 5.18 -22.06 -52.87
C ALA A 13 4.93 -23.56 -52.63
N ALA A 14 4.57 -23.93 -51.39
CA ALA A 14 3.71 -25.04 -50.98
C ALA A 14 3.42 -24.82 -49.47
N VAL A 15 2.25 -24.35 -49.01
CA VAL A 15 0.92 -24.98 -48.88
C VAL A 15 0.95 -26.38 -48.27
N SER A 16 0.54 -26.46 -47.00
CA SER A 16 -0.36 -27.52 -46.52
C SER A 16 -1.22 -27.00 -45.37
N LEU A 17 -2.52 -27.01 -45.62
CA LEU A 17 -3.64 -26.75 -44.73
C LEU A 17 -4.06 -28.09 -44.11
N ILE A 18 -4.25 -28.17 -42.80
CA ILE A 18 -5.16 -29.16 -42.19
C ILE A 18 -6.02 -28.40 -41.17
N LEU A 19 -7.33 -28.45 -41.40
CA LEU A 19 -8.40 -27.91 -40.56
C LEU A 19 -9.13 -29.04 -39.84
N CYS A 20 -9.91 -28.64 -38.82
CA CYS A 20 -10.94 -29.35 -38.04
C CYS A 20 -10.43 -30.00 -36.73
N THR A 21 -11.04 -29.80 -35.55
CA THR A 21 -12.38 -29.27 -35.20
C THR A 21 -12.42 -28.87 -33.72
N ALA A 22 -13.36 -27.99 -33.39
CA ALA A 22 -13.62 -27.43 -32.06
C ALA A 22 -13.98 -28.45 -30.98
N ASN A 23 -13.42 -28.28 -29.78
CA ASN A 23 -14.15 -28.48 -28.53
C ASN A 23 -13.60 -27.53 -27.46
N ILE A 24 -14.39 -26.51 -27.15
CA ILE A 24 -14.18 -25.52 -26.10
C ILE A 24 -14.99 -26.01 -24.89
N CYS A 25 -14.33 -26.34 -23.78
CA CYS A 25 -14.67 -25.81 -22.44
C CYS A 25 -13.84 -26.46 -21.31
N ALA A 26 -13.23 -25.57 -20.54
CA ALA A 26 -13.00 -25.64 -19.09
C ALA A 26 -11.89 -26.53 -18.51
N VAL A 27 -11.19 -25.90 -17.55
CA VAL A 27 -10.24 -26.44 -16.55
C VAL A 27 -8.78 -26.52 -17.00
N ALA A 28 -8.05 -25.41 -16.80
CA ALA A 28 -6.74 -25.35 -16.13
C ALA A 28 -6.07 -23.99 -16.41
N ARG A 29 -6.39 -22.96 -15.62
CA ARG A 29 -5.47 -21.83 -15.43
C ARG A 29 -4.92 -21.94 -14.01
N ARG A 30 -3.84 -22.70 -13.86
CA ARG A 30 -2.93 -22.54 -12.72
C ARG A 30 -1.88 -21.52 -13.12
N SER A 31 -1.71 -20.55 -12.23
CA SER A 31 -0.70 -19.51 -12.24
C SER A 31 0.68 -20.10 -12.47
N SER A 32 1.36 -19.66 -13.53
CA SER A 32 2.72 -20.06 -13.86
C SER A 32 3.71 -19.20 -13.10
N TYR A 33 4.04 -19.58 -11.86
CA TYR A 33 5.27 -19.19 -11.20
C TYR A 33 5.66 -20.30 -10.21
N ALA A 34 6.42 -21.27 -10.70
CA ALA A 34 7.46 -22.04 -10.00
C ALA A 34 7.73 -23.37 -10.73
N LEU A 35 9.02 -23.70 -10.86
CA LEU A 35 9.62 -25.00 -11.15
C LEU A 35 9.67 -25.48 -12.61
N LEU A 36 10.83 -25.23 -13.24
CA LEU A 36 11.54 -26.23 -14.05
C LEU A 36 13.03 -26.16 -13.70
N LEU A 37 13.47 -27.08 -12.83
CA LEU A 37 14.84 -27.58 -12.78
C LEU A 37 14.70 -29.07 -12.54
N ASP A 38 14.98 -29.86 -13.58
CA ASP A 38 15.43 -31.24 -13.44
C ASP A 38 16.73 -31.35 -14.24
N ASP A 39 17.63 -32.13 -13.66
CA ASP A 39 19.07 -32.20 -13.84
C ASP A 39 19.55 -32.56 -15.25
N GLU A 40 20.68 -31.99 -15.67
CA GLU A 40 21.76 -32.72 -16.37
C GLU A 40 23.10 -32.01 -16.11
N GLU A 41 24.06 -32.76 -15.56
CA GLU A 41 25.46 -32.37 -15.34
C GLU A 41 26.18 -32.16 -16.68
N ASP A 42 26.87 -31.03 -16.86
CA ASP A 42 28.29 -30.99 -17.26
C ASP A 42 28.81 -29.54 -17.37
N GLY A 43 30.06 -29.34 -16.94
CA GLY A 43 30.60 -28.06 -16.49
C GLY A 43 30.97 -27.00 -17.54
N GLY A 44 31.24 -25.79 -17.04
CA GLY A 44 31.90 -24.69 -17.77
C GLY A 44 31.35 -23.33 -17.38
N GLY A 45 32.17 -22.50 -16.73
CA GLY A 45 31.75 -21.27 -16.07
C GLY A 45 31.30 -20.11 -16.97
N GLY A 46 30.54 -19.20 -16.35
CA GLY A 46 30.15 -17.88 -16.87
C GLY A 46 29.14 -17.27 -15.91
N GLY A 47 29.47 -16.13 -15.31
CA GLY A 47 28.70 -15.55 -14.21
C GLY A 47 27.39 -14.88 -14.63
N ASP A 48 26.35 -15.18 -13.87
CA ASP A 48 25.04 -14.56 -13.88
C ASP A 48 24.59 -14.29 -12.43
N GLY A 49 24.52 -13.00 -12.11
CA GLY A 49 24.18 -12.46 -10.79
C GLY A 49 22.72 -12.66 -10.41
N SER A 50 22.33 -13.90 -10.09
CA SER A 50 21.21 -14.12 -9.19
C SER A 50 21.67 -13.77 -7.78
N ALA A 51 21.46 -12.52 -7.38
CA ALA A 51 21.56 -12.12 -5.98
C ALA A 51 20.57 -12.97 -5.18
N SER A 52 21.03 -14.09 -4.63
CA SER A 52 20.31 -14.80 -3.59
C SER A 52 20.14 -13.82 -2.45
N PHE A 53 18.89 -13.44 -2.17
CA PHE A 53 18.47 -12.79 -0.94
C PHE A 53 18.82 -13.73 0.21
N SER A 54 20.09 -13.73 0.59
CA SER A 54 20.59 -14.47 1.72
C SER A 54 20.10 -13.69 2.92
N PHE A 55 18.96 -14.11 3.45
CA PHE A 55 18.63 -13.77 4.82
C PHE A 55 19.86 -14.14 5.63
N PHE A 56 20.58 -13.14 6.14
CA PHE A 56 21.37 -13.35 7.34
C PHE A 56 20.45 -14.10 8.30
N PRO A 57 20.90 -15.14 9.01
CA PRO A 57 20.08 -15.96 9.90
C PRO A 57 19.68 -15.15 11.15
N GLN A 58 18.98 -14.05 10.93
CA GLN A 58 18.08 -13.39 11.84
C GLN A 58 16.77 -14.15 11.62
N THR A 59 16.56 -15.15 12.48
CA THR A 59 15.32 -15.91 12.68
C THR A 59 14.14 -15.37 11.87
N GLN A 60 13.70 -16.11 10.84
CA GLN A 60 12.39 -15.89 10.21
C GLN A 60 11.38 -15.59 11.32
N PRO A 61 10.68 -14.44 11.29
CA PRO A 61 9.73 -14.10 12.35
C PRO A 61 8.75 -15.25 12.50
N ARG A 62 8.64 -15.80 13.72
CA ARG A 62 7.82 -16.98 13.99
C ARG A 62 6.42 -16.79 13.41
N GLY A 63 6.01 -17.68 12.50
CA GLY A 63 4.66 -17.70 11.93
C GLY A 63 4.46 -16.93 10.62
N LEU A 64 5.48 -16.25 10.08
CA LEU A 64 5.44 -15.70 8.73
C LEU A 64 6.09 -16.67 7.73
N VAL A 65 5.44 -16.90 6.58
CA VAL A 65 5.93 -17.80 5.52
C VAL A 65 5.61 -17.25 4.14
N TYR A 66 6.27 -17.78 3.11
CA TYR A 66 5.85 -17.60 1.73
C TYR A 66 4.60 -18.42 1.46
N GLY A 67 3.69 -17.89 0.63
CA GLY A 67 2.49 -18.62 0.23
C GLY A 67 1.53 -18.93 1.38
N PHE A 68 1.52 -18.14 2.46
CA PHE A 68 0.62 -18.37 3.62
C PHE A 68 -0.86 -18.49 3.19
N TYR A 69 -1.24 -17.83 2.10
CA TYR A 69 -2.59 -17.83 1.57
C TYR A 69 -2.82 -18.81 0.40
N ASP A 70 -1.84 -19.61 -0.01
CA ASP A 70 -1.91 -20.43 -1.23
C ASP A 70 -3.07 -21.43 -1.22
N GLU A 71 -3.42 -21.96 -0.04
CA GLU A 71 -4.57 -22.87 0.12
C GLU A 71 -5.86 -22.13 0.50
N SER A 72 -5.76 -21.10 1.34
CA SER A 72 -6.93 -20.45 1.98
C SER A 72 -7.52 -19.29 1.16
N CYS A 73 -6.68 -18.63 0.36
CA CYS A 73 -7.08 -17.60 -0.59
C CYS A 73 -6.03 -17.50 -1.73
N PRO A 74 -6.04 -18.45 -2.69
CA PRO A 74 -5.00 -18.56 -3.71
C PRO A 74 -4.81 -17.29 -4.57
N ASP A 75 -5.88 -16.51 -4.75
CA ASP A 75 -5.87 -15.27 -5.53
C ASP A 75 -5.51 -14.03 -4.70
N ALA A 76 -5.17 -14.15 -3.40
CA ALA A 76 -4.97 -13.03 -2.50
C ALA A 76 -3.97 -11.99 -3.05
N GLU A 77 -2.74 -12.41 -3.38
CA GLU A 77 -1.72 -11.52 -3.92
C GLU A 77 -2.10 -10.96 -5.30
N GLY A 78 -2.79 -11.76 -6.12
CA GLY A 78 -3.30 -11.31 -7.42
C GLY A 78 -4.36 -10.21 -7.29
N ILE A 79 -5.26 -10.33 -6.31
CA ILE A 79 -6.27 -9.32 -5.99
C ILE A 79 -5.61 -8.03 -5.49
N VAL A 80 -4.61 -8.13 -4.59
CA VAL A 80 -3.86 -6.96 -4.11
C VAL A 80 -3.16 -6.26 -5.28
N SER A 81 -2.39 -7.00 -6.06
CA SER A 81 -1.59 -6.45 -7.17
C SER A 81 -2.44 -5.81 -8.27
N SER A 82 -3.52 -6.48 -8.68
CA SER A 82 -4.44 -5.93 -9.69
C SER A 82 -5.16 -4.66 -9.20
N THR A 83 -5.57 -4.64 -7.93
CA THR A 83 -6.22 -3.47 -7.33
C THR A 83 -5.23 -2.33 -7.14
N MET A 84 -3.98 -2.63 -6.77
CA MET A 84 -2.91 -1.64 -6.70
C MET A 84 -2.60 -1.00 -8.05
N ARG A 85 -2.54 -1.79 -9.12
CA ARG A 85 -2.36 -1.27 -10.48
C ARG A 85 -3.50 -0.32 -10.88
N GLU A 86 -4.75 -0.70 -10.58
CA GLU A 86 -5.92 0.15 -10.84
C GLU A 86 -5.84 1.49 -10.08
N LEU A 87 -5.50 1.43 -8.79
CA LEU A 87 -5.35 2.62 -7.95
C LEU A 87 -4.22 3.53 -8.43
N TYR A 88 -3.09 2.94 -8.84
CA TYR A 88 -1.93 3.68 -9.34
C TYR A 88 -2.22 4.37 -10.67
N LEU A 89 -2.90 3.70 -11.61
CA LEU A 89 -3.33 4.29 -12.88
C LEU A 89 -4.29 5.47 -12.68
N ALA A 90 -5.11 5.42 -11.63
CA ALA A 90 -6.01 6.53 -11.29
C ALA A 90 -5.27 7.70 -10.61
N ASN A 91 -4.29 7.40 -9.74
CA ASN A 91 -3.47 8.40 -9.06
C ASN A 91 -2.12 7.79 -8.62
N PRO A 92 -1.01 8.07 -9.32
CA PRO A 92 0.32 7.52 -9.00
C PRO A 92 0.79 7.80 -7.57
N ASN A 93 0.31 8.89 -6.94
CA ASN A 93 0.65 9.24 -5.55
C ASN A 93 0.21 8.19 -4.53
N VAL A 94 -0.70 7.28 -4.87
CA VAL A 94 -1.11 6.18 -3.99
C VAL A 94 0.09 5.30 -3.60
N ALA A 95 1.09 5.16 -4.48
CA ALA A 95 2.25 4.34 -4.23
C ALA A 95 3.06 4.88 -3.03
N ALA A 96 3.49 6.15 -3.12
CA ALA A 96 4.23 6.78 -2.03
C ALA A 96 3.40 6.87 -0.73
N ALA A 97 2.09 7.10 -0.85
CA ALA A 97 1.19 7.13 0.30
C ALA A 97 1.15 5.78 1.05
N LEU A 98 1.07 4.66 0.33
CA LEU A 98 1.02 3.32 0.94
C LEU A 98 2.36 2.86 1.47
N VAL A 99 3.48 3.17 0.80
CA VAL A 99 4.82 2.92 1.35
C VAL A 99 5.00 3.66 2.67
N ARG A 100 4.59 4.92 2.74
CA ARG A 100 4.63 5.69 3.98
C ARG A 100 3.68 5.14 5.04
N LEU A 101 2.45 4.77 4.67
CA LEU A 101 1.48 4.18 5.61
C LEU A 101 2.03 2.88 6.22
N PHE A 102 2.66 2.03 5.41
CA PHE A 102 3.30 0.81 5.87
C PHE A 102 4.48 1.07 6.83
N PHE A 103 5.35 2.05 6.54
CA PHE A 103 6.40 2.46 7.48
C PHE A 103 5.82 2.90 8.83
N HIS A 104 4.79 3.75 8.80
CA HIS A 104 4.15 4.27 9.99
C HIS A 104 3.43 3.19 10.82
N ASP A 105 2.94 2.13 10.19
CA ASP A 105 2.44 0.94 10.89
C ASP A 105 3.58 0.23 11.62
N CYS A 106 4.57 -0.27 10.87
CA CYS A 106 5.62 -1.11 11.43
C CYS A 106 6.51 -0.45 12.50
N PHE A 107 6.63 0.89 12.47
CA PHE A 107 7.40 1.63 13.48
C PHE A 107 6.68 1.76 14.82
N ILE A 108 5.37 1.48 14.88
CA ILE A 108 4.55 1.56 16.08
C ILE A 108 4.07 0.15 16.45
N HIS A 109 4.66 -0.47 17.47
CA HIS A 109 4.36 -1.84 17.92
C HIS A 109 4.54 -2.99 16.91
N GLY A 110 5.01 -2.70 15.70
CA GLY A 110 5.27 -3.72 14.68
C GLY A 110 4.25 -3.64 13.54
N CYS A 111 4.39 -4.52 12.56
CA CYS A 111 3.48 -4.52 11.40
C CYS A 111 2.17 -5.26 11.76
N ASP A 112 1.26 -4.60 12.47
CA ASP A 112 0.02 -5.20 12.97
C ASP A 112 -1.25 -4.46 12.49
N ALA A 113 -1.10 -3.47 11.61
CA ALA A 113 -2.15 -2.62 11.09
C ALA A 113 -2.95 -1.86 12.19
N SER A 114 -2.34 -1.59 13.35
CA SER A 114 -2.92 -0.73 14.39
C SER A 114 -3.21 0.69 13.86
N VAL A 115 -2.35 1.19 12.96
CA VAL A 115 -2.48 2.51 12.32
C VAL A 115 -3.79 2.68 11.56
N LEU A 116 -4.42 1.56 11.16
CA LEU A 116 -5.66 1.57 10.40
C LEU A 116 -6.90 1.76 11.28
N LEU A 117 -6.83 1.56 12.59
CA LEU A 117 -8.00 1.65 13.47
C LEU A 117 -8.48 3.10 13.63
N ASP A 118 -9.79 3.31 13.58
CA ASP A 118 -10.41 4.55 14.04
C ASP A 118 -10.40 4.61 15.58
N ARG A 119 -10.98 5.67 16.17
CA ARG A 119 -11.25 5.70 17.61
C ARG A 119 -12.09 4.50 18.05
N ILE A 120 -11.70 3.88 19.16
CA ILE A 120 -12.39 2.72 19.77
C ILE A 120 -12.71 3.08 21.21
N ASN A 121 -13.98 3.04 21.63
CA ASN A 121 -14.40 3.26 23.02
C ASN A 121 -13.87 4.56 23.68
N GLY A 122 -13.57 5.59 22.89
CA GLY A 122 -12.99 6.85 23.38
C GLY A 122 -11.47 6.92 23.26
N ASP A 123 -10.79 5.79 23.07
CA ASP A 123 -9.36 5.73 22.79
C ASP A 123 -9.05 6.36 21.43
N LYS A 124 -7.97 7.15 21.39
CA LYS A 124 -7.56 7.90 20.20
C LYS A 124 -7.00 6.96 19.14
N SER A 125 -7.32 7.26 17.89
CA SER A 125 -6.68 6.60 16.75
C SER A 125 -5.25 7.12 16.58
N GLU A 126 -4.32 6.26 16.17
CA GLU A 126 -2.99 6.69 15.71
C GLU A 126 -3.06 7.70 14.58
N ARG A 127 -4.11 7.68 13.75
CA ARG A 127 -4.33 8.64 12.65
C ARG A 127 -4.39 10.09 13.13
N GLU A 128 -4.74 10.30 14.39
CA GLU A 128 -4.89 11.63 14.99
C GLU A 128 -3.59 12.18 15.57
N ALA A 129 -2.58 11.33 15.74
CA ALA A 129 -1.26 11.76 16.20
C ALA A 129 -0.60 12.66 15.16
N ALA A 130 0.15 13.67 15.61
CA ALA A 130 0.69 14.72 14.72
C ALA A 130 1.47 14.18 13.50
N PRO A 131 2.34 13.15 13.61
CA PRO A 131 3.01 12.57 12.44
C PRO A 131 2.05 11.94 11.41
N ASN A 132 0.90 11.47 11.87
CA ASN A 132 -0.03 10.63 11.12
C ASN A 132 -1.19 11.41 10.47
N GLN A 133 -1.46 12.65 10.87
CA GLN A 133 -2.52 13.49 10.28
C GLN A 133 -2.36 13.72 8.76
N SER A 134 -1.13 13.56 8.26
CA SER A 134 -0.79 13.66 6.84
C SER A 134 -0.81 12.32 6.09
N LEU A 135 -1.05 11.20 6.77
CA LEU A 135 -1.12 9.89 6.11
C LEU A 135 -2.31 9.82 5.16
N ARG A 136 -2.12 9.06 4.09
CA ARG A 136 -3.11 8.79 3.04
C ARG A 136 -3.05 7.31 2.69
N GLY A 137 -3.93 6.83 1.82
CA GLY A 137 -3.97 5.43 1.39
C GLY A 137 -4.95 4.54 2.16
N PHE A 138 -5.59 5.03 3.23
CA PHE A 138 -6.60 4.26 3.98
C PHE A 138 -7.73 3.72 3.09
N GLY A 139 -8.28 4.55 2.19
CA GLY A 139 -9.31 4.11 1.25
C GLY A 139 -8.83 3.10 0.20
N ALA A 140 -7.54 3.12 -0.14
CA ALA A 140 -6.93 2.09 -0.99
C ALA A 140 -6.88 0.73 -0.27
N VAL A 141 -6.47 0.73 1.00
CA VAL A 141 -6.49 -0.46 1.85
C VAL A 141 -7.91 -1.00 2.01
N ASP A 142 -8.89 -0.14 2.28
CA ASP A 142 -10.30 -0.55 2.39
C ASP A 142 -10.83 -1.15 1.08
N LYS A 143 -10.45 -0.60 -0.08
CA LYS A 143 -10.84 -1.14 -1.39
C LYS A 143 -10.24 -2.52 -1.65
N ILE A 144 -8.95 -2.70 -1.34
CA ILE A 144 -8.27 -4.00 -1.43
C ILE A 144 -8.95 -5.01 -0.50
N LYS A 145 -9.18 -4.60 0.75
CA LYS A 145 -9.85 -5.43 1.76
C LYS A 145 -11.24 -5.86 1.33
N ALA A 146 -12.04 -4.95 0.78
CA ALA A 146 -13.38 -5.28 0.30
C ALA A 146 -13.37 -6.34 -0.82
N ARG A 147 -12.40 -6.28 -1.73
CA ARG A 147 -12.23 -7.30 -2.79
C ARG A 147 -11.77 -8.64 -2.23
N LEU A 148 -10.84 -8.62 -1.27
CA LEU A 148 -10.38 -9.83 -0.59
C LEU A 148 -11.51 -10.48 0.22
N GLU A 149 -12.29 -9.72 0.98
CA GLU A 149 -13.43 -10.27 1.73
C GLU A 149 -14.53 -10.82 0.83
N ALA A 150 -14.70 -10.29 -0.39
CA ALA A 150 -15.63 -10.84 -1.37
C ALA A 150 -15.14 -12.18 -1.96
N ALA A 151 -13.83 -12.37 -2.07
CA ALA A 151 -13.22 -13.59 -2.63
C ALA A 151 -12.98 -14.68 -1.57
N CYS A 152 -12.45 -14.29 -0.42
CA CYS A 152 -12.04 -15.17 0.67
C CYS A 152 -12.35 -14.50 2.03
N PRO A 153 -13.61 -14.64 2.51
CA PRO A 153 -14.08 -13.97 3.73
C PRO A 153 -13.25 -14.34 4.96
N ARG A 154 -12.86 -13.33 5.75
CA ARG A 154 -12.12 -13.47 7.02
C ARG A 154 -10.78 -14.21 6.91
N THR A 155 -10.14 -14.19 5.74
CA THR A 155 -8.87 -14.91 5.51
C THR A 155 -7.65 -13.99 5.58
N VAL A 156 -7.62 -12.90 4.80
CA VAL A 156 -6.42 -12.05 4.65
C VAL A 156 -6.45 -10.89 5.63
N SER A 157 -5.42 -10.71 6.46
CA SER A 157 -5.34 -9.64 7.46
C SER A 157 -5.10 -8.27 6.82
N CYS A 158 -5.48 -7.19 7.51
CA CYS A 158 -5.16 -5.84 7.05
C CYS A 158 -3.66 -5.54 7.14
N ALA A 159 -2.96 -6.14 8.12
CA ALA A 159 -1.51 -6.10 8.23
C ALA A 159 -0.82 -6.64 6.96
N ASP A 160 -1.22 -7.81 6.47
CA ASP A 160 -0.64 -8.35 5.24
C ASP A 160 -1.04 -7.55 3.99
N ILE A 161 -2.23 -6.93 3.97
CA ILE A 161 -2.59 -5.98 2.90
C ILE A 161 -1.61 -4.81 2.85
N LEU A 162 -1.22 -4.23 3.99
CA LEU A 162 -0.28 -3.10 4.01
C LEU A 162 1.08 -3.49 3.42
N VAL A 163 1.61 -4.65 3.81
CA VAL A 163 2.93 -5.10 3.33
C VAL A 163 2.90 -5.43 1.84
N LEU A 164 1.90 -6.18 1.38
CA LEU A 164 1.74 -6.53 -0.03
C LEU A 164 1.49 -5.27 -0.89
N ALA A 165 0.65 -4.35 -0.43
CA ALA A 165 0.37 -3.11 -1.14
C ALA A 165 1.58 -2.19 -1.21
N ALA A 166 2.43 -2.14 -0.17
CA ALA A 166 3.67 -1.37 -0.17
C ALA A 166 4.70 -1.96 -1.14
N ARG A 167 4.86 -3.29 -1.20
CA ARG A 167 5.69 -3.97 -2.22
C ARG A 167 5.24 -3.61 -3.63
N ASP A 168 3.95 -3.78 -3.92
CA ASP A 168 3.42 -3.54 -5.26
C ASP A 168 3.47 -2.04 -5.62
N SER A 169 3.30 -1.15 -4.64
CA SER A 169 3.49 0.30 -4.79
C SER A 169 4.90 0.66 -5.24
N LEU A 170 5.93 0.05 -4.64
CA LEU A 170 7.32 0.29 -5.01
C LEU A 170 7.60 -0.17 -6.44
N VAL A 171 7.15 -1.37 -6.81
CA VAL A 171 7.32 -1.89 -8.17
C VAL A 171 6.64 -0.97 -9.20
N LEU A 172 5.40 -0.54 -8.93
CA LEU A 172 4.66 0.38 -9.81
C LEU A 172 5.36 1.75 -9.95
N ALA A 173 6.03 2.21 -8.89
CA ALA A 173 6.81 3.44 -8.90
C ALA A 173 8.23 3.28 -9.51
N GLY A 174 8.57 2.10 -10.06
CA GLY A 174 9.89 1.83 -10.66
C GLY A 174 10.98 1.40 -9.67
N GLY A 175 10.61 1.12 -8.42
CA GLY A 175 11.48 0.62 -7.36
C GLY A 175 11.79 -0.87 -7.46
N PRO A 176 12.60 -1.42 -6.54
CA PRO A 176 12.94 -2.83 -6.51
C PRO A 176 11.73 -3.68 -6.10
N SER A 177 11.69 -4.91 -6.63
CA SER A 177 10.87 -5.97 -6.05
C SER A 177 11.63 -6.65 -4.93
N TYR A 178 10.92 -7.17 -3.94
CA TYR A 178 11.48 -7.94 -2.83
C TYR A 178 10.47 -8.98 -2.34
N PRO A 179 10.95 -10.11 -1.81
CA PRO A 179 10.06 -11.15 -1.33
C PRO A 179 9.33 -10.71 -0.05
N VAL A 180 8.05 -11.03 0.05
CA VAL A 180 7.21 -10.70 1.22
C VAL A 180 6.70 -11.98 1.86
N LEU A 181 7.03 -12.16 3.14
CA LEU A 181 6.40 -13.20 3.97
C LEU A 181 5.03 -12.68 4.45
N THR A 182 4.03 -13.55 4.50
CA THR A 182 2.67 -13.27 4.98
C THR A 182 2.29 -14.20 6.14
N GLY A 183 1.16 -13.94 6.80
CA GLY A 183 0.72 -14.61 8.03
C GLY A 183 0.54 -13.68 9.24
N ARG A 184 0.54 -12.36 9.04
CA ARG A 184 0.35 -11.37 10.11
C ARG A 184 -1.10 -11.36 10.58
N SER A 185 -1.30 -11.09 11.85
CA SER A 185 -2.59 -10.84 12.49
C SER A 185 -2.80 -9.35 12.75
N ASP A 186 -4.06 -8.91 12.82
CA ASP A 186 -4.42 -7.51 13.06
C ASP A 186 -4.47 -7.15 14.54
N SER A 187 -3.96 -5.97 14.88
CA SER A 187 -4.10 -5.39 16.22
C SER A 187 -5.56 -5.15 16.60
N ALA A 188 -5.86 -5.35 17.88
CA ALA A 188 -7.17 -5.02 18.45
C ALA A 188 -7.26 -3.57 18.96
N ARG A 189 -6.14 -2.86 19.04
CA ARG A 189 -6.02 -1.51 19.61
C ARG A 189 -5.04 -0.65 18.81
N ALA A 190 -5.15 0.66 18.99
CA ALA A 190 -4.23 1.65 18.43
C ALA A 190 -3.30 2.19 19.54
N PHE A 191 -2.16 2.77 19.15
CA PHE A 191 -1.10 3.22 20.06
C PHE A 191 -0.78 4.73 19.91
N TYR A 192 -1.81 5.57 19.98
CA TYR A 192 -1.71 7.03 19.76
C TYR A 192 -0.57 7.71 20.53
N ASP A 193 -0.42 7.43 21.82
CA ASP A 193 0.55 8.13 22.69
C ASP A 193 2.01 7.85 22.32
N GLU A 194 2.26 6.78 21.56
CA GLU A 194 3.61 6.33 21.21
C GLU A 194 4.09 6.86 19.86
N VAL A 195 3.15 7.26 18.99
CA VAL A 195 3.46 7.74 17.63
C VAL A 195 4.41 8.94 17.66
N GLY A 196 4.15 9.92 18.53
CA GLY A 196 4.95 11.14 18.60
C GLY A 196 6.39 10.93 19.05
N ALA A 197 6.65 9.88 19.84
CA ALA A 197 7.97 9.58 20.37
C ALA A 197 8.80 8.66 19.46
N ARG A 198 8.13 7.85 18.61
CA ARG A 198 8.78 6.81 17.81
C ARG A 198 8.99 7.19 16.34
N ILE A 199 8.14 8.04 15.77
CA ILE A 199 8.28 8.49 14.38
C ILE A 199 9.27 9.67 14.31
N PRO A 200 10.36 9.57 13.53
CA PRO A 200 11.30 10.67 13.35
C PRO A 200 10.62 11.91 12.76
N SER A 201 10.98 13.09 13.29
CA SER A 201 10.49 14.37 12.79
C SER A 201 11.15 14.72 11.45
N PRO A 202 10.43 15.37 10.50
CA PRO A 202 11.04 15.94 9.29
C PRO A 202 12.12 17.00 9.60
N ASN A 203 12.14 17.53 10.83
CA ASN A 203 13.12 18.50 11.32
C ASN A 203 14.22 17.86 12.20
N ALA A 204 14.29 16.52 12.27
CA ALA A 204 15.29 15.82 13.06
C ALA A 204 16.72 16.00 12.51
N THR A 205 17.72 15.96 13.40
CA THR A 205 19.12 15.76 13.01
C THR A 205 19.35 14.31 12.62
N TYR A 206 20.43 14.03 11.87
CA TYR A 206 20.74 12.65 11.50
C TYR A 206 20.93 11.74 12.73
N THR A 207 21.50 12.25 13.83
CA THR A 207 21.68 11.50 15.08
C THR A 207 20.34 11.05 15.69
N VAL A 208 19.34 11.93 15.72
CA VAL A 208 17.99 11.60 16.22
C VAL A 208 17.32 10.57 15.33
N THR A 209 17.46 10.71 14.00
CA THR A 209 16.92 9.74 13.04
C THR A 209 17.58 8.37 13.21
N LEU A 210 18.92 8.31 13.29
CA LEU A 210 19.65 7.06 13.49
C LEU A 210 19.26 6.37 14.79
N ASP A 211 19.13 7.12 15.88
CA ASP A 211 18.76 6.60 17.20
C ASP A 211 17.32 6.01 17.20
N ALA A 212 16.37 6.66 16.51
CA ALA A 212 15.02 6.14 16.34
C ALA A 212 14.98 4.83 15.53
N PHE A 213 15.75 4.74 14.45
CA PHE A 213 15.87 3.53 13.64
C PHE A 213 16.63 2.41 14.36
N ALA A 214 17.69 2.73 15.10
CA ALA A 214 18.47 1.78 15.89
C ALA A 214 17.62 1.12 16.99
N ARG A 215 16.69 1.84 17.62
CA ARG A 215 15.69 1.27 18.55
C ARG A 215 14.77 0.23 17.90
N ARG A 216 14.63 0.25 16.58
CA ARG A 216 13.90 -0.75 15.78
C ARG A 216 14.84 -1.77 15.12
N GLY A 217 16.12 -1.77 15.52
CA GLY A 217 17.13 -2.74 15.06
C GLY A 217 17.75 -2.42 13.71
N PHE A 218 17.57 -1.23 13.14
CA PHE A 218 18.20 -0.86 11.87
C PHE A 218 19.58 -0.24 12.06
N THR A 219 20.49 -0.60 11.15
CA THR A 219 21.83 -0.03 11.05
C THR A 219 21.79 1.34 10.37
N GLU A 220 22.91 2.06 10.42
CA GLU A 220 23.08 3.32 9.69
C GLU A 220 22.84 3.16 8.19
N ARG A 221 23.40 2.11 7.57
CA ARG A 221 23.26 1.84 6.12
C ARG A 221 21.80 1.59 5.74
N GLU A 222 21.11 0.75 6.51
CA GLU A 222 19.68 0.44 6.29
C GLU A 222 18.80 1.68 6.50
N THR A 223 19.14 2.53 7.48
CA THR A 223 18.41 3.78 7.72
C THR A 223 18.54 4.74 6.54
N VAL A 224 19.76 4.94 6.04
CA VAL A 224 20.01 5.80 4.87
C VAL A 224 19.33 5.23 3.63
N ALA A 225 19.30 3.90 3.46
CA ALA A 225 18.56 3.25 2.39
C ALA A 225 17.06 3.55 2.49
N LEU A 226 16.41 3.29 3.63
CA LEU A 226 14.96 3.49 3.81
C LEU A 226 14.53 4.96 3.60
N LEU A 227 15.36 5.94 3.98
CA LEU A 227 15.09 7.35 3.68
C LEU A 227 15.08 7.66 2.17
N GLY A 228 15.71 6.82 1.34
CA GLY A 228 15.60 6.88 -0.12
C GLY A 228 14.18 6.68 -0.66
N ALA A 229 13.23 6.21 0.16
CA ALA A 229 11.80 6.24 -0.18
C ALA A 229 11.29 7.66 -0.46
N HIS A 230 11.96 8.70 0.06
CA HIS A 230 11.71 10.10 -0.27
C HIS A 230 12.14 10.47 -1.71
N SER A 231 12.57 9.52 -2.53
CA SER A 231 12.70 9.71 -3.99
C SER A 231 11.36 9.84 -4.71
N ILE A 232 10.24 9.45 -4.08
CA ILE A 232 8.87 9.54 -4.61
C ILE A 232 7.94 10.26 -3.62
N GLY A 233 6.78 10.68 -4.12
CA GLY A 233 5.71 11.24 -3.30
C GLY A 233 5.81 12.75 -3.11
N LYS A 234 5.13 13.24 -2.08
CA LYS A 234 4.79 14.66 -1.88
C LYS A 234 4.98 15.11 -0.45
N VAL A 235 5.31 16.37 -0.29
CA VAL A 235 5.43 17.03 1.02
C VAL A 235 4.74 18.39 1.03
N HIS A 236 4.03 18.71 2.11
CA HIS A 236 3.40 20.01 2.27
C HIS A 236 4.40 21.05 2.81
N CYS A 237 4.28 22.31 2.36
CA CYS A 237 5.14 23.43 2.75
C CYS A 237 5.37 23.56 4.26
N ARG A 238 4.35 23.30 5.09
CA ARG A 238 4.46 23.36 6.55
C ARG A 238 5.60 22.52 7.16
N PHE A 239 6.09 21.50 6.44
CA PHE A 239 7.16 20.62 6.91
C PHE A 239 8.57 21.12 6.60
N PHE A 240 8.72 22.15 5.77
CA PHE A 240 10.03 22.69 5.39
C PHE A 240 10.08 24.23 5.35
N LYS A 241 8.95 24.93 5.56
CA LYS A 241 8.85 26.40 5.52
C LYS A 241 9.84 27.09 6.47
N ASP A 242 10.05 26.53 7.66
CA ASP A 242 11.08 27.00 8.61
C ASP A 242 12.45 27.13 7.96
N ARG A 243 12.82 26.15 7.11
CA ARG A 243 14.14 26.09 6.47
C ARG A 243 14.35 27.14 5.38
N ILE A 244 13.28 27.70 4.79
CA ILE A 244 13.39 28.65 3.69
C ILE A 244 13.10 30.09 4.11
N ASP A 245 12.53 30.30 5.31
CA ASP A 245 12.11 31.64 5.77
C ASP A 245 12.82 32.10 7.04
N ASN A 246 13.01 31.24 8.04
CA ASN A 246 13.49 31.63 9.36
C ASN A 246 14.11 30.45 10.12
N PHE A 247 15.16 29.86 9.54
CA PHE A 247 15.71 28.61 10.02
C PHE A 247 16.29 28.78 11.43
N ALA A 248 15.79 28.00 12.38
CA ALA A 248 16.21 28.08 13.78
C ALA A 248 16.10 29.50 14.40
N GLY A 249 15.23 30.36 13.88
CA GLY A 249 15.00 31.71 14.41
C GLY A 249 16.03 32.76 13.99
N THR A 250 16.86 32.49 12.98
CA THR A 250 17.91 33.41 12.50
C THR A 250 17.37 34.58 11.66
N GLY A 251 16.15 34.48 11.15
CA GLY A 251 15.60 35.37 10.12
C GLY A 251 16.06 35.04 8.70
N GLU A 252 16.84 33.97 8.51
CA GLU A 252 17.45 33.58 7.23
C GLU A 252 17.15 32.11 6.88
N PRO A 253 17.28 31.71 5.60
CA PRO A 253 17.21 30.31 5.20
C PRO A 253 18.28 29.42 5.85
N ASP A 254 18.03 28.12 5.85
CA ASP A 254 18.97 27.06 6.22
C ASP A 254 20.17 27.09 5.25
N ASP A 255 21.36 27.33 5.79
CA ASP A 255 22.61 27.48 5.03
C ASP A 255 23.11 26.18 4.38
N THR A 256 22.49 25.05 4.72
CA THR A 256 22.73 23.75 4.08
C THR A 256 21.94 23.54 2.78
N ILE A 257 21.05 24.48 2.43
CA ILE A 257 20.26 24.43 1.20
C ILE A 257 20.91 25.31 0.13
N ASP A 258 21.00 24.77 -1.07
CA ASP A 258 21.38 25.51 -2.28
C ASP A 258 20.46 26.72 -2.51
N ALA A 259 21.02 27.90 -2.81
CA ALA A 259 20.25 29.14 -2.90
C ALA A 259 19.18 29.08 -4.00
N ASP A 260 19.48 28.46 -5.15
CA ASP A 260 18.49 28.27 -6.22
C ASP A 260 17.36 27.33 -5.76
N MET A 261 17.67 26.32 -4.95
CA MET A 261 16.67 25.44 -4.35
C MET A 261 15.76 26.17 -3.35
N VAL A 262 16.29 27.10 -2.55
CA VAL A 262 15.46 27.94 -1.65
C VAL A 262 14.41 28.70 -2.45
N GLU A 263 14.80 29.31 -3.58
CA GLU A 263 13.87 30.04 -4.45
C GLU A 263 12.85 29.11 -5.13
N GLU A 264 13.26 27.91 -5.56
CA GLU A 264 12.33 26.89 -6.08
C GLU A 264 11.29 26.47 -5.03
N MET A 265 11.73 26.26 -3.77
CA MET A 265 10.85 25.90 -2.65
C MET A 265 9.89 27.04 -2.27
N ARG A 266 10.38 28.29 -2.27
CA ARG A 266 9.56 29.49 -2.04
C ARG A 266 8.49 29.64 -3.12
N ALA A 267 8.85 29.51 -4.39
CA ALA A 267 7.90 29.62 -5.50
C ALA A 267 6.75 28.59 -5.42
N VAL A 268 6.98 27.39 -4.88
CA VAL A 268 5.91 26.40 -4.64
C VAL A 268 5.01 26.79 -3.46
N CYS A 269 5.59 27.47 -2.46
CA CYS A 269 4.90 27.86 -1.23
C CYS A 269 4.30 29.27 -1.26
N ASP A 270 4.63 30.09 -2.25
CA ASP A 270 4.10 31.43 -2.48
C ASP A 270 2.65 31.34 -2.98
N GLY A 271 1.75 31.28 -2.00
CA GLY A 271 0.30 31.13 -2.15
C GLY A 271 -0.31 30.84 -0.78
N ASP A 272 -1.50 30.25 -0.74
CA ASP A 272 -2.20 29.79 0.47
C ASP A 272 -1.52 28.58 1.16
N GLY A 273 -0.26 28.27 0.81
CA GLY A 273 0.55 27.20 1.41
C GLY A 273 -0.01 25.79 1.19
N ALA A 274 -1.00 25.65 0.31
CA ALA A 274 -1.78 24.43 0.12
C ALA A 274 -1.14 23.44 -0.87
N ALA A 275 -0.41 23.94 -1.88
CA ALA A 275 0.19 23.09 -2.91
C ALA A 275 1.35 22.27 -2.31
N PRO A 276 1.31 20.92 -2.40
CA PRO A 276 2.43 20.09 -1.99
C PRO A 276 3.56 20.14 -3.03
N MET A 277 4.81 20.09 -2.55
CA MET A 277 6.00 19.92 -3.38
C MET A 277 6.23 18.43 -3.67
N GLU A 278 6.61 18.10 -4.90
CA GLU A 278 7.02 16.75 -5.29
C GLU A 278 8.41 16.44 -4.69
N MET A 279 8.54 15.32 -3.97
CA MET A 279 9.82 14.89 -3.41
C MET A 279 10.79 14.41 -4.51
N GLY A 280 10.24 13.74 -5.53
CA GLY A 280 10.98 13.26 -6.70
C GLY A 280 11.38 14.34 -7.71
N TYR A 281 10.98 15.61 -7.52
CA TYR A 281 11.03 16.68 -8.53
C TYR A 281 12.29 16.68 -9.40
N TYR A 282 12.14 16.71 -10.72
CA TYR A 282 13.25 16.84 -11.65
C TYR A 282 12.99 18.00 -12.59
N ARG A 283 13.98 18.90 -12.71
CA ARG A 283 13.91 20.18 -13.44
C ARG A 283 13.65 20.04 -14.96
N GLN A 284 13.58 18.81 -15.51
CA GLN A 284 13.52 18.55 -16.95
C GLN A 284 12.31 17.73 -17.42
N GLY A 285 11.20 17.74 -16.67
CA GLY A 285 9.88 17.37 -17.22
C GLY A 285 9.62 15.88 -17.49
N ARG A 286 10.36 14.97 -16.85
CA ARG A 286 10.01 13.55 -16.77
C ARG A 286 9.59 13.21 -15.35
N GLU A 287 8.53 12.43 -15.21
CA GLU A 287 8.14 11.81 -13.94
C GLU A 287 9.28 10.87 -13.53
N VAL A 288 10.08 11.28 -12.54
CA VAL A 288 11.16 10.44 -12.02
C VAL A 288 10.55 9.61 -10.89
N GLY A 289 10.49 8.30 -11.13
CA GLY A 289 10.02 7.32 -10.15
C GLY A 289 11.02 7.13 -9.01
N PHE A 290 10.97 5.98 -8.35
CA PHE A 290 11.89 5.61 -7.28
C PHE A 290 13.33 5.48 -7.81
N GLY A 291 14.31 6.05 -7.10
CA GLY A 291 15.71 5.99 -7.53
C GLY A 291 16.70 6.82 -6.72
N ALA A 292 17.99 6.65 -7.02
CA ALA A 292 19.11 7.26 -6.33
C ALA A 292 19.36 8.73 -6.69
N HIS A 293 18.57 9.32 -7.61
CA HIS A 293 18.54 10.78 -7.82
C HIS A 293 18.24 11.53 -6.52
N TYR A 294 17.54 10.91 -5.57
CA TYR A 294 17.39 11.42 -4.20
C TYR A 294 18.75 11.76 -3.58
N TYR A 295 19.70 10.83 -3.56
CA TYR A 295 21.02 11.04 -2.94
C TYR A 295 21.88 12.05 -3.70
N ALA A 296 21.81 12.05 -5.04
CA ALA A 296 22.50 13.04 -5.86
C ALA A 296 22.05 14.47 -5.54
N LYS A 297 20.74 14.68 -5.26
CA LYS A 297 20.21 15.98 -4.82
C LYS A 297 20.75 16.39 -3.45
N LEU A 298 20.85 15.46 -2.50
CA LEU A 298 21.37 15.77 -1.17
C LEU A 298 22.81 16.29 -1.25
N LEU A 299 23.66 15.68 -2.09
CA LEU A 299 25.03 16.13 -2.32
C LEU A 299 25.10 17.54 -2.93
N GLY A 300 24.06 17.96 -3.65
CA GLY A 300 23.92 19.30 -4.20
C GLY A 300 23.26 20.30 -3.26
N GLY A 301 23.01 19.97 -1.98
CA GLY A 301 22.30 20.86 -1.05
C GLY A 301 20.80 21.00 -1.38
N ARG A 302 20.21 20.03 -2.08
CA ARG A 302 18.83 20.13 -2.60
C ARG A 302 17.84 19.17 -1.91
N GLY A 303 18.11 18.77 -0.68
CA GLY A 303 17.17 18.02 0.16
C GLY A 303 16.05 18.93 0.67
N ILE A 304 14.78 18.54 0.47
CA ILE A 304 13.61 19.34 0.86
C ILE A 304 13.42 19.35 2.38
N LEU A 305 13.39 18.17 3.01
CA LEU A 305 13.30 18.06 4.46
C LEU A 305 14.66 18.25 5.11
N ARG A 306 14.67 18.84 6.31
CA ARG A 306 15.92 18.95 7.09
C ARG A 306 16.49 17.57 7.39
N SER A 307 15.63 16.63 7.78
CA SER A 307 16.04 15.24 8.05
C SER A 307 16.74 14.60 6.85
N ASP A 308 16.37 14.95 5.62
CA ASP A 308 17.03 14.47 4.41
C ASP A 308 18.40 15.13 4.24
N GLN A 309 18.47 16.46 4.27
CA GLN A 309 19.72 17.18 4.06
C GLN A 309 20.76 16.85 5.15
N GLN A 310 20.30 16.55 6.36
CA GLN A 310 21.15 16.13 7.48
C GLN A 310 21.91 14.81 7.23
N LEU A 311 21.49 13.99 6.27
CA LEU A 311 22.25 12.80 5.87
C LEU A 311 23.65 13.14 5.30
N THR A 312 23.89 14.39 4.92
CA THR A 312 25.20 14.87 4.45
C THR A 312 26.10 15.44 5.56
N ALA A 313 25.58 15.63 6.77
CA ALA A 313 26.26 16.35 7.85
C ALA A 313 27.12 15.45 8.79
N GLY A 314 27.07 14.13 8.63
CA GLY A 314 27.71 13.17 9.54
C GLY A 314 28.27 11.93 8.85
N SER A 315 28.44 10.84 9.61
CA SER A 315 28.93 9.54 9.10
C SER A 315 28.11 9.01 7.93
N THR A 316 26.81 9.31 7.92
CA THR A 316 25.84 8.92 6.89
C THR A 316 26.22 9.40 5.49
N VAL A 317 27.01 10.47 5.35
CA VAL A 317 27.43 11.01 4.04
C VAL A 317 28.19 9.97 3.20
N ARG A 318 28.85 9.01 3.86
CA ARG A 318 29.51 7.89 3.17
C ARG A 318 28.51 7.09 2.33
N TRP A 319 27.35 6.75 2.88
CA TRP A 319 26.31 6.01 2.18
C TRP A 319 25.61 6.85 1.12
N VAL A 320 25.37 8.13 1.41
CA VAL A 320 24.84 9.08 0.40
C VAL A 320 25.74 9.12 -0.84
N ARG A 321 27.07 9.19 -0.66
CA ARG A 321 28.04 9.16 -1.78
C ARG A 321 28.06 7.82 -2.51
N VAL A 322 27.93 6.71 -1.80
CA VAL A 322 27.85 5.37 -2.41
C VAL A 322 26.62 5.28 -3.31
N TYR A 323 25.44 5.63 -2.80
CA TYR A 323 24.20 5.54 -3.57
C TYR A 323 24.14 6.54 -4.72
N ALA A 324 24.75 7.72 -4.58
CA ALA A 324 24.82 8.71 -5.66
C ALA A 324 25.83 8.37 -6.78
N ALA A 325 26.58 7.26 -6.68
CA ALA A 325 27.68 6.91 -7.59
C ALA A 325 27.22 6.30 -8.93
N GLY A 326 26.35 7.00 -9.66
CA GLY A 326 25.86 6.59 -10.98
C GLY A 326 25.11 5.25 -10.95
N GLU A 327 25.22 4.48 -12.04
CA GLU A 327 24.50 3.19 -12.19
C GLU A 327 24.86 2.17 -11.11
N ARG A 328 26.15 2.11 -10.72
CA ARG A 328 26.58 1.19 -9.65
C ARG A 328 26.02 1.61 -8.29
N GLY A 329 25.92 2.92 -8.03
CA GLY A 329 25.30 3.44 -6.82
C GLY A 329 23.81 3.13 -6.76
N GLU A 330 23.10 3.27 -7.90
CA GLU A 330 21.69 2.89 -8.05
C GLU A 330 21.48 1.40 -7.75
N GLU A 331 22.30 0.51 -8.29
CA GLU A 331 22.22 -0.94 -8.03
C GLU A 331 22.35 -1.25 -6.53
N VAL A 332 23.39 -0.72 -5.89
CA VAL A 332 23.65 -0.92 -4.45
C VAL A 332 22.51 -0.35 -3.60
N PHE A 333 22.00 0.84 -3.93
CA PHE A 333 20.86 1.44 -3.24
C PHE A 333 19.63 0.54 -3.32
N ARG A 334 19.29 0.04 -4.51
CA ARG A 334 18.09 -0.78 -4.71
C ARG A 334 18.17 -2.11 -3.97
N GLU A 335 19.35 -2.74 -3.93
CA GLU A 335 19.59 -3.95 -3.16
C GLU A 335 19.44 -3.69 -1.65
N ASP A 336 20.13 -2.68 -1.12
CA ASP A 336 20.06 -2.32 0.30
C ASP A 336 18.64 -1.91 0.72
N PHE A 337 17.93 -1.20 -0.14
CA PHE A 337 16.53 -0.82 0.09
C PHE A 337 15.62 -2.04 0.14
N ALA A 338 15.77 -2.98 -0.80
CA ALA A 338 14.99 -4.23 -0.80
C ALA A 338 15.24 -5.03 0.49
N HIS A 339 16.51 -5.17 0.91
CA HIS A 339 16.86 -5.86 2.16
C HIS A 339 16.26 -5.16 3.39
N ALA A 340 16.35 -3.84 3.45
CA ALA A 340 15.80 -3.07 4.55
C ALA A 340 14.26 -3.13 4.58
N MET A 341 13.58 -3.19 3.43
CA MET A 341 12.12 -3.36 3.34
C MET A 341 11.67 -4.75 3.79
N VAL A 342 12.42 -5.81 3.46
CA VAL A 342 12.17 -7.17 3.99
C VAL A 342 12.26 -7.18 5.52
N LYS A 343 13.29 -6.53 6.07
CA LYS A 343 13.47 -6.39 7.52
C LYS A 343 12.37 -5.54 8.17
N LEU A 344 11.97 -4.44 7.54
CA LEU A 344 10.86 -3.60 7.97
C LEU A 344 9.55 -4.39 8.05
N ALA A 345 9.25 -5.19 7.02
CA ALA A 345 8.07 -6.06 7.01
C ALA A 345 8.10 -7.11 8.11
N ALA A 346 9.29 -7.52 8.57
CA ALA A 346 9.49 -8.52 9.60
C ALA A 346 9.43 -7.97 11.04
N LEU A 347 9.19 -6.66 11.24
CA LEU A 347 9.16 -6.07 12.58
C LEU A 347 7.96 -6.56 13.41
N GLU A 348 8.28 -7.29 14.48
CA GLU A 348 7.37 -7.65 15.60
C GLU A 348 5.95 -8.05 15.14
N PRO A 349 5.79 -8.98 14.19
CA PRO A 349 4.48 -9.34 13.70
C PRO A 349 3.66 -10.04 14.79
N LEU A 350 2.38 -9.71 14.87
CA LEU A 350 1.43 -10.56 15.61
C LEU A 350 1.18 -11.83 14.80
N THR A 351 1.49 -13.01 15.37
CA THR A 351 1.27 -14.30 14.72
C THR A 351 0.57 -15.29 15.66
N GLY A 352 -0.10 -16.29 15.09
CA GLY A 352 -0.55 -17.48 15.83
C GLY A 352 -1.80 -17.34 16.73
N SER A 353 -2.55 -16.23 16.69
CA SER A 353 -3.81 -16.09 17.47
C SER A 353 -5.05 -16.14 16.56
N PRO A 354 -5.82 -17.26 16.53
CA PRO A 354 -7.07 -17.34 15.80
C PRO A 354 -8.03 -16.21 16.21
N GLY A 355 -8.57 -15.45 15.25
CA GLY A 355 -9.61 -14.44 15.48
C GLY A 355 -9.22 -12.97 15.23
N HIS A 356 -7.99 -12.69 14.82
CA HIS A 356 -7.49 -11.33 14.58
C HIS A 356 -7.39 -10.97 13.09
N VAL A 357 -8.30 -11.47 12.25
CA VAL A 357 -8.47 -10.97 10.87
C VAL A 357 -9.65 -10.03 10.88
N ARG A 358 -9.41 -8.73 10.74
CA ARG A 358 -10.50 -7.73 10.68
C ARG A 358 -11.24 -7.86 9.37
N ILE A 359 -12.57 -7.73 9.38
CA ILE A 359 -13.39 -7.64 8.15
C ILE A 359 -13.32 -6.22 7.59
N ARG A 360 -13.28 -5.21 8.46
CA ARG A 360 -13.07 -3.81 8.10
C ARG A 360 -11.82 -3.32 8.82
N CYS A 361 -10.82 -2.85 8.07
CA CYS A 361 -9.54 -2.47 8.66
C CYS A 361 -9.64 -1.33 9.67
N SER A 362 -10.67 -0.47 9.57
CA SER A 362 -10.89 0.63 10.51
C SER A 362 -11.52 0.23 11.86
N LYS A 363 -11.95 -1.02 12.03
CA LYS A 363 -12.67 -1.49 13.23
C LYS A 363 -12.03 -2.75 13.79
N PRO A 364 -11.99 -2.93 15.13
CA PRO A 364 -11.46 -4.15 15.72
C PRO A 364 -12.32 -5.36 15.36
N SER A 365 -11.70 -6.55 15.35
CA SER A 365 -12.44 -7.80 15.25
C SER A 365 -13.19 -8.03 16.56
N TYR A 366 -14.53 -8.06 16.52
CA TYR A 366 -15.31 -8.50 17.67
C TYR A 366 -15.39 -10.03 17.66
N SER A 367 -14.89 -10.67 18.72
CA SER A 367 -15.26 -12.06 19.00
C SER A 367 -16.78 -12.14 19.11
N TYR A 368 -17.37 -13.15 18.48
CA TYR A 368 -18.81 -13.42 18.53
C TYR A 368 -19.35 -13.47 19.97
N SER A 369 -18.53 -13.77 20.97
CA SER A 369 -18.95 -13.78 22.39
C SER A 369 -19.39 -12.42 22.95
N ASN A 370 -19.12 -11.30 22.28
CA ASN A 370 -19.54 -9.96 22.71
C ASN A 370 -20.75 -9.40 21.94
N TRP A 371 -21.18 -10.05 20.85
CA TRP A 371 -22.31 -9.56 20.04
C TRP A 371 -23.64 -9.71 20.79
N GLU A 372 -23.83 -10.81 21.55
CA GLU A 372 -25.02 -11.02 22.39
C GLU A 372 -25.10 -9.99 23.52
N ASN A 373 -23.96 -9.60 24.11
CA ASN A 373 -23.94 -8.65 25.23
C ASN A 373 -24.19 -7.20 24.83
N GLN A 374 -23.96 -6.83 23.57
CA GLN A 374 -24.12 -5.44 23.11
C GLN A 374 -25.54 -5.17 22.57
N PHE A 375 -26.18 -6.16 21.94
CA PHE A 375 -27.59 -6.05 21.53
C PHE A 375 -28.56 -6.20 22.72
N CYS A 376 -28.25 -7.00 23.74
CA CYS A 376 -29.08 -7.08 24.94
C CYS A 376 -29.00 -5.84 25.83
N LYS A 377 -27.92 -5.04 25.77
CA LYS A 377 -27.84 -3.78 26.53
C LYS A 377 -28.64 -2.62 25.91
N ALA A 378 -28.82 -2.63 24.58
CA ALA A 378 -29.56 -1.58 23.87
C ALA A 378 -31.08 -1.63 24.10
N SER A 379 -31.62 -2.71 24.71
CA SER A 379 -33.06 -2.86 24.95
C SER A 379 -33.53 -2.37 26.34
N THR A 380 -32.63 -1.84 27.18
CA THR A 380 -33.00 -1.41 28.56
C THR A 380 -33.28 0.09 28.70
N VAL A 381 -33.30 0.84 27.59
CA VAL A 381 -33.66 2.27 27.61
C VAL A 381 -35.01 2.44 26.95
N HIS A 382 -36.05 1.97 27.62
CA HIS A 382 -37.43 2.46 27.61
C HIS A 382 -38.24 1.44 28.42
N GLY A 383 -38.77 1.86 29.57
CA GLY A 383 -39.52 0.98 30.44
C GLY A 383 -40.73 0.38 29.73
N ALA A 384 -40.67 -0.92 29.44
CA ALA A 384 -41.81 -1.81 29.30
C ALA A 384 -41.31 -3.26 29.32
N VAL A 385 -41.82 -4.03 30.27
CA VAL A 385 -41.63 -5.48 30.38
C VAL A 385 -42.46 -6.17 29.30
N SER A 386 -41.83 -6.97 28.42
CA SER A 386 -42.23 -8.35 28.07
C SER A 386 -41.59 -8.80 26.76
N GLY A 387 -40.79 -9.86 26.81
CA GLY A 387 -40.24 -10.54 25.62
C GLY A 387 -38.88 -11.16 25.89
N GLY A 388 -38.82 -12.18 26.76
CA GLY A 388 -37.59 -12.91 27.03
C GLY A 388 -37.06 -13.61 25.77
N CYS A 389 -35.80 -13.35 25.43
CA CYS A 389 -35.07 -14.17 24.46
C CYS A 389 -34.86 -15.55 25.08
N ALA A 390 -35.51 -16.57 24.50
CA ALA A 390 -35.39 -17.95 24.93
C ALA A 390 -33.97 -18.46 24.65
N SER A 391 -33.20 -18.69 25.72
CA SER A 391 -32.01 -19.53 25.67
C SER A 391 -32.45 -20.98 25.70
N SER A 392 -32.35 -21.68 24.56
CA SER A 392 -32.50 -23.13 24.50
C SER A 392 -31.13 -23.76 24.75
N ILE A 393 -30.71 -23.81 26.01
CA ILE A 393 -29.62 -24.70 26.45
C ILE A 393 -30.24 -25.62 27.52
N LEU A 394 -30.61 -26.82 27.09
CA LEU A 394 -30.95 -27.91 28.01
C LEU A 394 -29.64 -28.47 28.58
N SER A 395 -29.48 -28.35 29.89
CA SER A 395 -28.55 -29.17 30.68
C SER A 395 -29.39 -29.88 31.76
N PRO A 396 -29.28 -31.21 31.95
CA PRO A 396 -30.21 -31.97 32.79
C PRO A 396 -29.64 -32.32 34.18
N GLN A 397 -30.29 -31.84 35.25
CA GLN A 397 -30.30 -32.33 36.64
C GLN A 397 -31.59 -31.75 37.29
N ASP A 398 -32.46 -32.37 38.06
CA ASP A 398 -32.68 -33.70 38.63
C ASP A 398 -34.18 -33.79 38.98
N ILE A 399 -34.87 -34.91 38.73
CA ILE A 399 -35.99 -35.37 39.58
C ILE A 399 -35.92 -36.89 39.69
N HIS A 400 -35.81 -37.35 40.93
CA HIS A 400 -35.78 -38.75 41.37
C HIS A 400 -37.16 -39.43 41.38
N VAL A 401 -37.11 -40.76 41.54
CA VAL A 401 -38.15 -41.77 41.88
C VAL A 401 -38.79 -42.46 40.66
N GLY A 402 -38.64 -43.76 40.39
CA GLY A 402 -37.95 -44.84 41.10
C GLY A 402 -38.24 -46.20 40.42
N LEU A 403 -37.47 -47.21 40.87
CA LEU A 403 -37.66 -48.68 40.73
C LEU A 403 -37.21 -49.35 39.42
N GLY A 404 -36.21 -50.25 39.55
CA GLY A 404 -36.21 -51.52 38.80
C GLY A 404 -34.91 -51.98 38.13
N ALA A 405 -34.05 -52.64 38.93
CA ALA A 405 -33.23 -53.82 38.58
C ALA A 405 -32.06 -53.76 37.55
N GLU A 406 -31.07 -54.58 37.91
CA GLU A 406 -29.69 -54.83 37.44
C GLU A 406 -29.43 -55.28 35.97
N PRO A 407 -28.14 -55.34 35.53
CA PRO A 407 -27.68 -55.39 34.14
C PRO A 407 -27.36 -56.82 33.64
N PRO A 408 -26.88 -57.04 32.39
CA PRO A 408 -25.41 -57.09 32.19
C PRO A 408 -24.84 -56.77 30.77
N SER A 409 -23.51 -56.58 30.74
CA SER A 409 -22.52 -57.06 29.73
C SER A 409 -22.47 -56.52 28.28
N ARG A 410 -21.28 -55.97 27.94
CA ARG A 410 -20.61 -55.93 26.60
C ARG A 410 -20.39 -57.37 26.03
N PRO A 411 -19.79 -57.63 24.83
CA PRO A 411 -19.19 -56.76 23.78
C PRO A 411 -19.47 -57.18 22.29
N ASN A 412 -18.80 -56.46 21.38
CA ASN A 412 -18.16 -56.91 20.12
C ASN A 412 -18.88 -56.79 18.74
N SER A 413 -18.24 -55.97 17.89
CA SER A 413 -17.86 -56.18 16.48
C SER A 413 -18.87 -56.72 15.46
N PHE A 414 -19.02 -56.05 14.30
CA PHE A 414 -18.45 -56.47 12.99
C PHE A 414 -18.93 -55.55 11.84
N THR A 415 -17.94 -55.14 11.02
CA THR A 415 -17.93 -54.93 9.55
C THR A 415 -19.18 -54.51 8.76
N SER A 416 -19.02 -53.40 8.03
CA SER A 416 -19.10 -53.30 6.56
C SER A 416 -20.02 -54.26 5.80
N THR A 417 -21.03 -53.71 5.10
CA THR A 417 -21.21 -53.92 3.65
C THR A 417 -22.07 -52.82 3.02
N SER A 418 -21.60 -52.36 1.87
CA SER A 418 -22.29 -51.58 0.85
C SER A 418 -23.56 -52.26 0.31
N SER A 419 -24.59 -51.49 -0.03
CA SER A 419 -25.30 -51.60 -1.33
C SER A 419 -26.28 -50.46 -1.54
N CYS A 420 -26.19 -49.87 -2.73
CA CYS A 420 -27.16 -48.97 -3.32
C CYS A 420 -28.44 -49.73 -3.72
N MET A 421 -29.61 -49.10 -3.60
CA MET A 421 -30.66 -49.06 -4.63
C MET A 421 -31.85 -48.22 -4.15
N ALA A 422 -32.22 -47.24 -4.96
CA ALA A 422 -33.55 -46.62 -4.97
C ALA A 422 -34.56 -47.55 -5.68
N PRO A 423 -35.86 -47.33 -5.49
CA PRO A 423 -36.62 -46.70 -6.59
C PRO A 423 -37.72 -45.71 -6.14
N SER A 424 -38.11 -44.87 -7.11
CA SER A 424 -39.15 -43.82 -7.14
C SER A 424 -40.59 -44.39 -7.19
N PRO A 425 -41.67 -43.69 -7.67
CA PRO A 425 -42.05 -42.27 -7.74
C PRO A 425 -43.56 -42.02 -7.34
N LEU A 426 -44.04 -40.77 -7.53
CA LEU A 426 -45.41 -40.31 -7.90
C LEU A 426 -46.21 -39.48 -6.86
N TYR A 427 -46.35 -38.18 -7.11
CA TYR A 427 -47.64 -37.58 -7.54
C TYR A 427 -47.45 -36.12 -8.05
N GLY A 428 -47.94 -35.82 -9.27
CA GLY A 428 -48.17 -34.47 -9.81
C GLY A 428 -49.56 -33.94 -9.40
N ARG A 429 -50.14 -32.82 -9.87
CA ARG A 429 -49.85 -31.90 -10.99
C ARG A 429 -50.89 -30.74 -10.94
N ALA A 430 -50.52 -29.59 -11.52
CA ALA A 430 -51.36 -28.53 -12.17
C ALA A 430 -52.24 -27.63 -11.27
N VAL A 431 -52.48 -26.32 -11.54
CA VAL A 431 -52.90 -25.59 -12.77
C VAL A 431 -52.50 -24.09 -12.63
N THR A 432 -51.71 -23.43 -13.49
CA THR A 432 -51.94 -22.63 -14.75
C THR A 432 -52.86 -21.37 -14.77
N LYS A 433 -52.24 -20.23 -15.16
CA LYS A 433 -52.62 -19.16 -16.15
C LYS A 433 -53.72 -18.10 -15.88
N LEU A 434 -53.33 -16.81 -16.07
CA LEU A 434 -53.78 -15.83 -17.11
C LEU A 434 -53.06 -14.47 -16.89
N LEU A 435 -52.14 -14.01 -17.78
CA LEU A 435 -52.30 -13.03 -18.90
C LEU A 435 -52.83 -11.64 -18.47
N GLY A 436 -52.34 -10.45 -18.87
CA GLY A 436 -51.37 -9.89 -19.85
C GLY A 436 -51.36 -8.34 -19.61
N LYS A 437 -50.68 -7.41 -20.31
CA LYS A 437 -50.09 -7.28 -21.66
C LYS A 437 -49.17 -6.02 -21.71
N ALA A 438 -48.14 -6.11 -22.57
CA ALA A 438 -47.63 -5.14 -23.59
C ALA A 438 -47.20 -3.70 -23.18
N ASN A 439 -46.12 -3.09 -23.73
CA ASN A 439 -45.73 -2.98 -25.15
C ASN A 439 -44.20 -2.90 -25.38
N ALA A 440 -43.81 -3.21 -26.62
CA ALA A 440 -42.46 -3.15 -27.19
C ALA A 440 -42.45 -2.37 -28.52
N VAL A 441 -41.23 -2.18 -29.07
CA VAL A 441 -40.83 -1.94 -30.49
C VAL A 441 -40.73 -0.45 -30.92
N SER A 442 -39.74 0.09 -31.64
CA SER A 442 -38.34 -0.24 -32.06
C SER A 442 -37.78 1.00 -32.87
N PRO A 443 -36.71 0.99 -33.72
CA PRO A 443 -35.64 2.00 -33.71
C PRO A 443 -35.39 2.68 -35.11
N ARG A 444 -34.16 3.19 -35.37
CA ARG A 444 -33.53 3.76 -36.61
C ARG A 444 -33.69 5.30 -36.78
N GLN A 445 -32.73 6.10 -37.32
CA GLN A 445 -31.47 5.90 -38.05
C GLN A 445 -30.65 7.22 -38.12
N GLU A 446 -29.38 7.10 -38.49
CA GLU A 446 -28.29 8.06 -38.74
C GLU A 446 -28.58 9.27 -39.68
N ARG A 447 -27.89 10.41 -39.46
CA ARG A 447 -26.78 10.92 -40.33
C ARG A 447 -26.34 12.38 -40.03
N HIS A 448 -25.01 12.58 -40.08
CA HIS A 448 -24.21 13.72 -40.59
C HIS A 448 -24.46 15.17 -40.12
N LEU A 449 -23.42 15.88 -39.63
CA LEU A 449 -22.50 16.76 -40.40
C LEU A 449 -21.68 17.74 -39.50
N SER A 450 -20.37 17.81 -39.77
CA SER A 450 -19.43 18.96 -39.68
C SER A 450 -18.98 19.61 -38.34
N ASP A 451 -17.67 19.44 -38.07
CA ASP A 451 -16.67 20.43 -37.57
C ASP A 451 -16.65 21.73 -38.43
N PRO A 452 -15.94 22.86 -38.10
CA PRO A 452 -14.73 23.01 -37.25
C PRO A 452 -14.58 24.34 -36.41
N PHE A 453 -13.49 24.39 -35.62
CA PHE A 453 -12.61 25.52 -35.21
C PHE A 453 -12.98 27.01 -35.46
N PRO A 454 -12.40 27.91 -34.64
CA PRO A 454 -11.49 28.90 -35.24
C PRO A 454 -10.13 29.04 -34.53
N ARG A 455 -9.10 29.35 -35.36
CA ARG A 455 -7.79 29.91 -34.99
C ARG A 455 -7.78 31.43 -35.24
N HIS A 456 -6.75 32.06 -34.65
CA HIS A 456 -6.10 33.34 -34.99
C HIS A 456 -6.65 34.64 -34.39
N ALA A 457 -5.80 35.31 -33.60
CA ALA A 457 -5.16 36.56 -34.02
C ALA A 457 -3.91 36.88 -33.17
N GLU A 458 -2.75 36.96 -33.84
CA GLU A 458 -1.58 37.70 -33.39
C GLU A 458 -1.86 39.21 -33.46
N ALA A 459 -1.32 39.98 -32.51
CA ALA A 459 -0.93 41.36 -32.76
C ALA A 459 0.37 41.68 -31.99
N ARG A 460 1.44 41.89 -32.76
CA ARG A 460 2.74 42.42 -32.35
C ARG A 460 2.71 43.96 -32.26
N ARG A 461 3.76 44.51 -31.62
CA ARG A 461 4.39 45.86 -31.72
C ARG A 461 3.89 46.87 -30.67
N ALA A 462 4.71 47.74 -30.08
CA ALA A 462 6.15 47.99 -30.08
C ALA A 462 6.44 49.04 -28.96
N ALA A 463 7.56 48.93 -28.24
CA ALA A 463 8.68 49.89 -28.18
C ALA A 463 8.47 51.27 -27.51
N GLY A 464 9.42 51.63 -26.63
CA GLY A 464 9.68 52.97 -26.05
C GLY A 464 10.17 52.81 -24.60
N ARG A 465 11.47 52.62 -24.30
CA ARG A 465 12.61 53.56 -24.22
C ARG A 465 12.44 54.75 -23.25
N ASP A 466 13.47 54.84 -22.40
CA ASP A 466 14.08 55.98 -21.71
C ASP A 466 13.41 56.57 -20.46
N GLY A 467 14.21 56.75 -19.39
CA GLY A 467 13.80 57.50 -18.21
C GLY A 467 14.58 57.21 -16.92
N GLU A 468 15.82 57.66 -16.88
CA GLU A 468 16.73 57.74 -15.72
C GLU A 468 16.21 58.68 -14.61
N ALA A 469 16.28 58.30 -13.32
CA ALA A 469 16.52 59.22 -12.20
C ALA A 469 16.77 58.50 -10.86
N ARG A 470 17.72 59.06 -10.11
CA ARG A 470 18.31 58.58 -8.85
C ARG A 470 17.56 59.07 -7.59
N CYS A 471 17.97 58.43 -6.48
CA CYS A 471 18.13 58.96 -5.11
C CYS A 471 16.89 59.13 -4.22
N GLY A 472 16.99 58.57 -3.01
CA GLY A 472 16.12 58.92 -1.89
C GLY A 472 16.17 57.94 -0.73
N SER A 473 17.32 57.84 -0.06
CA SER A 473 17.44 57.29 1.31
C SER A 473 16.44 57.96 2.27
N ILE A 474 15.88 57.19 3.22
CA ILE A 474 15.66 57.52 4.66
C ILE A 474 14.75 56.43 5.26
N SER A 475 15.34 55.55 6.08
CA SER A 475 14.70 54.95 7.26
C SER A 475 14.68 56.01 8.39
N PRO A 476 14.00 55.87 9.56
CA PRO A 476 13.50 54.61 10.15
C PRO A 476 12.19 54.75 10.97
N CYS A 477 11.88 53.65 11.67
CA CYS A 477 11.21 53.57 12.98
C CYS A 477 9.70 53.29 13.08
N ARG A 478 9.47 52.09 13.66
CA ARG A 478 8.63 51.77 14.83
C ARG A 478 7.15 51.41 14.63
N ALA A 479 6.91 50.16 15.06
CA ALA A 479 5.96 49.74 16.09
C ALA A 479 4.46 49.59 15.73
N GLY A 480 3.91 48.49 16.25
CA GLY A 480 2.48 48.17 16.28
C GLY A 480 2.25 46.73 15.82
N CYS A 481 2.31 45.73 16.70
CA CYS A 481 1.12 45.16 17.36
C CYS A 481 -0.09 45.08 16.41
N TRP A 482 -0.64 43.89 16.19
CA TRP A 482 -1.98 43.47 16.63
C TRP A 482 -2.35 42.08 16.07
N ARG A 483 -2.64 41.17 17.01
CA ARG A 483 -3.67 40.11 17.04
C ARG A 483 -3.99 39.27 15.80
N ALA A 484 -3.71 37.97 15.95
CA ALA A 484 -4.69 36.88 16.06
C ALA A 484 -6.01 37.01 15.28
N VAL A 485 -6.17 36.14 14.28
CA VAL A 485 -7.26 35.15 14.19
C VAL A 485 -6.66 33.82 13.77
#